data_AF-A0A383CSH4-F1
#
_entry.id   AF-A0A383CSH4-F1
#
_cell.length_a   1.000
_cell.length_b   1.000
_cell.length_c   1.000
_cell.angle_alpha   90.00
_cell.angle_beta   90.00
_cell.angle_gamma   90.00
#
_symmetry.space_group_name_H-M   'P 1'
#
loop_
_entity.id
_entity.type
_entity.pdbx_description
1 polymer ?
#
loop_
_entity_poly.entity_id
_entity_poly.type
_entity_poly.pdbx_seq_one_letter_code
_entity_poly.pdbx_strand_id
1 'polypeptide(L)'
;MKFYKELLSRRIPQILGSYFFAGTSFILFMDWLVGRYEIPEYYTTMALFGILAILPSVTILSYFHGAPGKDDWNKIEKIGIPVNIIFILLVFFIGHQSNWWFKNEHVDVNNNFYINFTSSREYIKYYQN
;
A
#
# COMPACT_ATOMS: atom_id res chain seq x y z
N MET A 1 26.57 -23.14 -16.88
CA MET A 1 26.91 -22.00 -15.99
C MET A 1 25.97 -22.07 -14.78
N LYS A 2 26.42 -21.76 -13.55
CA LYS A 2 25.53 -21.88 -12.36
C LYS A 2 24.53 -20.72 -12.33
N PHE A 3 23.25 -21.01 -12.08
CA PHE A 3 22.14 -20.05 -12.10
C PHE A 3 22.39 -18.75 -11.32
N TYR A 4 22.96 -18.82 -10.11
CA TYR A 4 23.27 -17.62 -9.33
C TYR A 4 24.27 -16.67 -10.00
N LYS A 5 25.22 -17.19 -10.80
CA LYS A 5 26.17 -16.34 -11.54
C LYS A 5 25.46 -15.57 -12.64
N GLU A 6 24.46 -16.19 -13.27
CA GLU A 6 23.63 -15.53 -14.27
C GLU A 6 22.83 -14.38 -13.63
N LEU A 7 22.17 -14.62 -12.49
CA LEU A 7 21.44 -13.58 -11.77
C LEU A 7 22.34 -12.38 -11.40
N LEU A 8 23.56 -12.66 -10.94
CA LEU A 8 24.55 -11.63 -10.61
C LEU A 8 25.02 -10.86 -11.85
N SER A 9 25.29 -11.55 -12.97
CA SER A 9 25.68 -10.88 -14.23
C SER A 9 24.58 -10.00 -14.80
N ARG A 10 23.31 -10.35 -14.53
CA ARG A 10 22.13 -9.56 -14.88
C ARG A 10 21.81 -8.47 -13.85
N ARG A 11 22.62 -8.30 -12.80
CA ARG A 11 22.42 -7.28 -11.75
C ARG A 11 21.04 -7.35 -11.05
N ILE A 12 20.39 -8.52 -11.06
CA ILE A 12 19.05 -8.70 -10.48
C ILE A 12 19.05 -8.37 -8.98
N PRO A 13 20.00 -8.86 -8.15
CA PRO A 13 20.03 -8.51 -6.73
C PRO A 13 20.18 -7.01 -6.47
N GLN A 14 20.97 -6.31 -7.29
CA GLN A 14 21.19 -4.87 -7.17
C GLN A 14 19.93 -4.08 -7.54
N ILE A 15 19.25 -4.47 -8.61
CA ILE A 15 18.00 -3.83 -9.06
C ILE A 15 16.87 -4.09 -8.06
N LEU A 16 16.73 -5.33 -7.57
CA LEU A 16 15.73 -5.63 -6.54
C LEU A 16 16.06 -4.94 -5.22
N GLY A 17 17.34 -4.89 -4.83
CA GLY A 17 17.79 -4.17 -3.64
C GLY A 17 17.50 -2.66 -3.71
N SER A 18 17.81 -2.01 -4.83
CA SER A 18 17.50 -0.59 -5.03
C SER A 18 15.99 -0.34 -5.10
N TYR A 19 15.24 -1.26 -5.72
CA TYR A 19 13.80 -1.24 -5.76
C TYR A 19 13.19 -1.30 -4.36
N PHE A 20 13.64 -2.23 -3.51
CA PHE A 20 13.17 -2.29 -2.12
C PHE A 20 13.53 -1.03 -1.35
N PHE A 21 14.75 -0.51 -1.48
CA PHE A 21 15.17 0.72 -0.82
C PHE A 21 14.31 1.93 -1.23
N ALA A 22 14.06 2.09 -2.53
CA ALA A 22 13.19 3.14 -3.04
C ALA A 22 11.73 2.93 -2.61
N GLY A 23 11.24 1.70 -2.67
CA GLY A 23 9.88 1.34 -2.26
C GLY A 23 9.62 1.59 -0.78
N THR A 24 10.54 1.18 0.10
CA THR A 24 10.44 1.49 1.53
C THR A 24 10.56 2.98 1.80
N SER A 25 11.43 3.69 1.08
CA SER A 25 11.54 5.16 1.21
C SER A 25 10.23 5.85 0.84
N PHE A 26 9.58 5.40 -0.24
CA PHE A 26 8.27 5.90 -0.65
C PHE A 26 7.18 5.59 0.39
N ILE A 27 7.14 4.37 0.94
CA ILE A 27 6.18 4.00 1.98
C ILE A 27 6.36 4.88 3.24
N LEU A 28 7.60 5.07 3.69
CA LEU A 28 7.90 5.94 4.84
C LEU A 28 7.53 7.41 4.57
N PHE A 29 7.75 7.88 3.34
CA PHE A 29 7.33 9.21 2.94
C PHE A 29 5.81 9.35 2.94
N MET A 30 5.08 8.34 2.45
CA MET A 30 3.60 8.32 2.50
C MET A 30 3.09 8.30 3.93
N ASP A 31 3.70 7.51 4.81
CA ASP A 31 3.36 7.46 6.24
C ASP A 31 3.59 8.82 6.92
N TRP A 32 4.72 9.46 6.61
CA TRP A 32 4.98 10.83 7.06
C TRP A 32 3.94 11.83 6.56
N LEU A 33 3.53 11.75 5.28
CA LEU A 33 2.48 12.60 4.73
C LEU A 33 1.14 12.41 5.45
N VAL A 34 0.75 11.16 5.66
CA VAL A 34 -0.47 10.77 6.41
C VAL A 34 -0.46 11.40 7.79
N GLY A 35 0.61 11.19 8.56
CA GLY A 35 0.74 11.75 9.91
C GLY A 35 0.85 13.27 9.96
N ARG A 36 1.44 13.90 8.93
CA ARG A 36 1.65 15.35 8.90
C ARG A 36 0.42 16.15 8.49
N TYR A 37 -0.38 15.61 7.57
CA TYR A 37 -1.49 16.32 6.93
C TYR A 37 -2.86 15.73 7.26
N GLU A 38 -2.94 14.80 8.21
CA GLU A 38 -4.18 14.11 8.61
C GLU A 38 -4.92 13.48 7.42
N ILE A 39 -4.16 13.05 6.42
CA ILE A 39 -4.68 12.30 5.27
C ILE A 39 -5.05 10.90 5.77
N PRO A 40 -6.08 10.24 5.22
CA PRO A 40 -6.45 8.89 5.65
C PRO A 40 -5.31 7.85 5.65
N GLU A 41 -5.21 7.05 6.70
CA GLU A 41 -4.12 6.08 6.89
C GLU A 41 -4.04 5.00 5.78
N TYR A 42 -5.14 4.74 5.09
CA TYR A 42 -5.21 3.72 4.06
C TYR A 42 -4.34 4.02 2.84
N TYR A 43 -3.92 5.27 2.63
CA TYR A 43 -2.98 5.61 1.56
C TYR A 43 -1.59 4.98 1.77
N THR A 44 -1.12 4.86 3.02
CA THR A 44 0.13 4.15 3.34
C THR A 44 -0.01 2.66 3.00
N THR A 45 -1.15 2.06 3.32
CA THR A 45 -1.46 0.66 3.00
C THR A 45 -1.54 0.42 1.49
N MET A 46 -2.20 1.33 0.75
CA MET A 46 -2.26 1.27 -0.71
C MET A 46 -0.87 1.41 -1.35
N ALA A 47 -0.02 2.29 -0.82
CA ALA A 47 1.37 2.44 -1.28
C ALA A 47 2.18 1.15 -1.07
N LEU A 48 2.07 0.54 0.12
CA LEU A 48 2.70 -0.76 0.41
C LEU A 48 2.23 -1.83 -0.58
N PHE A 49 0.92 -1.96 -0.78
CA PHE A 49 0.37 -2.92 -1.73
C PHE A 49 0.90 -2.67 -3.16
N GLY A 50 0.89 -1.42 -3.63
CA GLY A 50 1.36 -1.07 -4.97
C GLY A 50 2.83 -1.43 -5.21
N ILE A 51 3.69 -1.17 -4.23
CA ILE A 51 5.11 -1.58 -4.27
C ILE A 51 5.24 -3.10 -4.31
N LEU A 52 4.56 -3.84 -3.44
CA LEU A 52 4.65 -5.30 -3.46
C LEU A 52 4.09 -5.90 -4.76
N ALA A 53 3.00 -5.34 -5.27
CA ALA A 53 2.31 -5.86 -6.46
C ALA A 53 3.07 -5.60 -7.76
N ILE A 54 3.86 -4.53 -7.88
CA ILE A 54 4.67 -4.28 -9.09
C ILE A 54 5.97 -5.11 -9.12
N LEU A 55 6.36 -5.74 -8.01
CA LEU A 55 7.58 -6.55 -7.89
C LEU A 55 7.78 -7.62 -9.00
N PRO A 56 6.76 -8.35 -9.47
CA PRO A 56 6.89 -9.26 -10.60
C PRO A 56 7.35 -8.57 -11.88
N SER A 57 6.83 -7.36 -12.18
CA SER A 57 7.25 -6.58 -13.35
C SER A 57 8.70 -6.11 -13.23
N VAL A 58 9.11 -5.67 -12.04
CA VAL A 58 10.50 -5.29 -11.77
C VAL A 58 11.43 -6.50 -11.94
N THR A 59 11.00 -7.68 -11.48
CA THR A 59 11.74 -8.92 -11.63
C THR A 59 11.91 -9.29 -13.10
N ILE A 60 10.83 -9.25 -13.88
CA ILE A 60 10.83 -9.48 -15.33
C ILE A 60 11.79 -8.52 -16.04
N LEU A 61 11.67 -7.21 -15.78
CA LEU A 61 12.56 -6.20 -16.38
C LEU A 61 14.02 -6.42 -15.99
N SER A 62 14.30 -6.67 -14.72
CA SER A 62 15.67 -6.92 -14.24
C SER A 62 16.29 -8.16 -14.88
N TYR A 63 15.48 -9.17 -15.22
CA TYR A 63 15.98 -10.38 -15.86
C TYR A 63 16.38 -10.13 -17.33
N PHE A 64 15.53 -9.44 -18.10
CA PHE A 64 15.76 -9.25 -19.54
C PHE A 64 16.67 -8.06 -19.87
N HIS A 65 16.58 -6.96 -19.11
CA HIS A 65 17.31 -5.70 -19.35
C HIS A 65 18.42 -5.42 -18.31
N GLY A 66 18.59 -6.30 -17.33
CA GLY A 66 19.62 -6.11 -16.30
C GLY A 66 21.04 -6.40 -16.78
N ALA A 67 21.23 -7.18 -17.86
CA ALA A 67 22.55 -7.42 -18.46
C ALA A 67 22.95 -6.30 -19.43
N PRO A 68 24.23 -5.87 -19.49
CA PRO A 68 24.70 -4.95 -20.50
C PRO A 68 24.55 -5.55 -21.92
N GLY A 69 23.93 -4.83 -22.85
CA GLY A 69 23.71 -5.33 -24.21
C GLY A 69 22.66 -4.53 -24.96
N LYS A 70 22.18 -5.09 -26.07
CA LYS A 70 21.09 -4.51 -26.85
C LYS A 70 19.76 -4.82 -26.16
N ASP A 71 18.98 -3.77 -25.90
CA ASP A 71 17.70 -3.83 -25.21
C ASP A 71 16.56 -4.03 -26.21
N ASP A 72 16.29 -5.29 -26.54
CA ASP A 72 15.13 -5.70 -27.32
C ASP A 72 14.04 -6.26 -26.39
N TRP A 73 12.83 -5.73 -26.50
CA TRP A 73 11.70 -6.17 -25.67
C TRP A 73 11.31 -7.63 -25.93
N ASN A 74 11.37 -8.44 -24.87
CA ASN A 74 10.95 -9.84 -24.90
C ASN A 74 9.41 -9.96 -24.92
N LYS A 75 8.89 -11.04 -25.50
CA LYS A 75 7.45 -11.37 -25.46
C LYS A 75 6.91 -11.45 -24.04
N ILE A 76 7.70 -11.99 -23.10
CA ILE A 76 7.31 -12.09 -21.68
C ILE A 76 7.12 -10.71 -21.08
N GLU A 77 7.95 -9.72 -21.42
CA GLU A 77 7.84 -8.35 -20.92
C GLU A 77 6.62 -7.64 -21.49
N LYS A 78 6.39 -7.78 -22.80
CA LYS A 78 5.25 -7.18 -23.50
C LYS A 78 3.89 -7.71 -23.03
N ILE A 79 3.85 -8.87 -22.38
CA ILE A 79 2.62 -9.46 -21.84
C ILE A 79 2.57 -9.32 -20.32
N GLY A 80 3.63 -9.75 -19.63
CA GLY A 80 3.68 -9.81 -18.17
C GLY A 80 3.59 -8.44 -17.50
N ILE A 81 4.26 -7.42 -18.05
CA ILE A 81 4.24 -6.08 -17.47
C ILE A 81 2.84 -5.45 -17.60
N PRO A 82 2.20 -5.43 -18.79
CA PRO A 82 0.81 -4.96 -18.90
C PRO A 82 -0.18 -5.76 -18.05
N VAL A 83 -0.06 -7.10 -18.01
CA VAL A 83 -0.94 -7.94 -17.18
C VAL A 83 -0.82 -7.58 -15.70
N ASN A 84 0.39 -7.36 -15.20
CA ASN A 84 0.58 -6.93 -13.81
C ASN A 84 -0.01 -5.53 -13.56
N ILE A 85 0.19 -4.59 -14.47
CA ILE A 85 -0.42 -3.25 -14.34
C ILE A 85 -1.95 -3.35 -14.31
N ILE A 86 -2.55 -4.14 -15.21
CA ILE A 86 -4.00 -4.37 -15.22
C ILE A 86 -4.46 -5.01 -13.91
N PHE A 87 -3.72 -6.00 -13.40
CA PHE A 87 -4.01 -6.64 -12.11
C PHE A 87 -4.03 -5.61 -10.96
N ILE A 88 -3.02 -4.75 -10.87
CA ILE A 88 -2.94 -3.70 -9.85
C ILE A 88 -4.12 -2.73 -9.96
N LEU A 89 -4.44 -2.29 -11.18
CA LEU A 89 -5.58 -1.39 -11.42
C LEU A 89 -6.91 -2.03 -11.04
N LEU A 90 -7.11 -3.32 -11.36
CA LEU A 90 -8.30 -4.06 -11.00
C LEU A 90 -8.42 -4.21 -9.47
N VAL A 91 -7.34 -4.53 -8.77
CA VAL A 91 -7.35 -4.62 -7.31
C VAL A 91 -7.68 -3.28 -6.68
N PHE A 92 -7.09 -2.18 -7.15
CA PHE A 92 -7.44 -0.85 -6.63
C PHE A 92 -8.89 -0.47 -6.93
N PHE A 93 -9.37 -0.76 -8.15
CA PHE A 93 -10.75 -0.47 -8.54
C PHE A 93 -11.75 -1.28 -7.70
N ILE A 94 -11.59 -2.60 -7.62
CA ILE A 94 -12.46 -3.49 -6.84
C ILE A 94 -12.38 -3.14 -5.35
N GLY A 95 -11.18 -2.89 -4.84
CA GLY A 95 -10.96 -2.53 -3.45
C GLY A 95 -11.61 -1.20 -3.07
N HIS A 96 -11.60 -0.22 -3.97
CA HIS A 96 -12.36 1.02 -3.78
C HIS A 96 -13.87 0.74 -3.76
N GLN A 97 -14.40 0.03 -4.76
CA GLN A 97 -15.83 -0.28 -4.85
C GLN A 97 -16.35 -1.12 -3.66
N SER A 98 -15.47 -1.96 -3.09
CA SER A 98 -15.78 -2.87 -2.00
C SER A 98 -15.36 -2.34 -0.62
N ASN A 99 -14.91 -1.08 -0.55
CA ASN A 99 -14.41 -0.42 0.67
C ASN A 99 -13.28 -1.16 1.42
N TRP A 100 -12.42 -1.92 0.72
CA TRP A 100 -11.31 -2.67 1.35
C TRP A 100 -10.29 -1.79 2.06
N TRP A 101 -10.12 -0.56 1.59
CA TRP A 101 -9.11 0.37 2.09
C TRP A 101 -9.60 1.13 3.33
N PHE A 102 -10.91 1.34 3.46
CA PHE A 102 -11.45 2.14 4.55
C PHE A 102 -11.55 1.30 5.82
N LYS A 103 -11.09 1.85 6.95
CA LYS A 103 -11.32 1.25 8.25
C LYS A 103 -12.83 1.22 8.48
N ASN A 104 -13.41 0.03 8.62
CA ASN A 104 -14.79 -0.07 9.08
C ASN A 104 -14.84 0.59 10.46
N GLU A 105 -15.71 1.58 10.64
CA GLU A 105 -16.15 1.96 11.96
C GLU A 105 -16.88 0.73 12.51
N HIS A 106 -16.13 -0.12 13.22
CA HIS A 106 -16.73 -0.94 14.24
C HIS A 106 -17.29 0.05 15.24
N VAL A 107 -18.55 0.43 15.05
CA VAL A 107 -19.37 0.96 16.13
C VAL A 107 -19.45 -0.21 17.10
N ASP A 108 -18.48 -0.28 18.00
CA ASP A 108 -18.67 -1.02 19.23
C ASP A 108 -19.93 -0.41 19.82
N VAL A 109 -21.03 -1.17 19.75
CA VAL A 109 -22.28 -0.77 20.37
C VAL A 109 -21.93 -0.58 21.84
N ASN A 110 -21.74 0.69 22.22
CA ASN A 110 -21.30 1.04 23.55
C ASN A 110 -22.47 0.78 24.49
N ASN A 111 -22.58 -0.46 24.96
CA ASN A 111 -23.54 -0.87 25.98
C ASN A 111 -23.16 -0.31 27.37
N ASN A 112 -22.18 0.59 27.47
CA ASN A 112 -21.84 1.22 28.74
C ASN A 112 -22.83 2.36 29.03
N PHE A 113 -23.40 2.31 30.23
CA PHE A 113 -24.24 3.37 30.76
C PHE A 113 -23.37 4.50 31.31
N TYR A 114 -23.61 5.73 30.87
CA TYR A 114 -23.05 6.93 31.48
C TYR A 114 -23.98 7.42 32.59
N ILE A 115 -23.59 7.20 33.85
CA ILE A 115 -24.31 7.72 35.01
C ILE A 115 -23.58 8.98 35.48
N ASN A 116 -24.22 10.15 35.32
CA ASN A 116 -23.71 11.42 35.82
C ASN A 116 -24.61 11.92 36.95
N PHE A 117 -24.01 12.09 38.12
CA PHE A 117 -24.63 12.79 39.25
C PHE A 117 -24.12 14.24 39.25
N THR A 118 -25.01 15.18 38.94
CA THR A 118 -24.71 16.61 38.98
C THR A 118 -25.69 17.35 39.86
N SER A 119 -25.20 18.33 40.59
CA SER A 119 -25.99 19.30 41.36
C SER A 119 -26.02 20.69 40.71
N SER A 120 -25.61 20.78 39.44
CA SER A 120 -25.62 22.05 38.72
C SER A 120 -27.04 22.60 38.59
N ARG A 121 -27.23 23.86 39.01
CA ARG A 121 -28.52 24.56 38.93
C ARG A 121 -29.10 24.61 37.52
N GLU A 122 -28.23 24.56 36.50
CA GLU A 122 -28.62 24.59 35.10
C GLU A 122 -29.47 23.39 34.70
N TYR A 123 -29.26 22.23 35.33
CA TYR A 123 -29.97 20.99 35.03
C TYR A 123 -31.13 20.73 36.01
N ILE A 124 -31.02 21.22 37.25
CA ILE A 124 -32.06 21.08 38.27
C ILE A 124 -33.39 21.76 37.84
N LYS A 125 -33.33 22.84 37.06
CA LYS A 125 -34.51 23.57 36.58
C LYS A 125 -35.49 22.73 35.76
N TYR A 126 -35.05 21.61 35.17
CA TYR A 126 -35.90 20.73 34.37
C TYR A 126 -36.66 19.67 35.19
N TYR A 127 -36.36 19.55 36.49
CA TYR A 127 -36.94 18.54 37.39
C TYR A 127 -37.72 19.15 38.56
N GLN A 128 -37.77 20.49 38.63
CA GLN A 128 -38.63 21.21 39.57
C GLN A 128 -39.98 21.43 38.87
N ASN A 129 -40.96 20.56 39.19
CA ASN A 129 -42.37 20.77 38.87
C ASN A 129 -42.95 21.91 39.74
#